data_AF-A0A2D4I2T2-F1
#
_entry.id   AF-A0A2D4I2T2-F1
#
_cell.length_a   1.000
_cell.length_b   1.000
_cell.length_c   1.000
_cell.angle_alpha   90.00
_cell.angle_beta   90.00
_cell.angle_gamma   90.00
#
_symmetry.space_group_name_H-M   'P 1'
#
loop_
_entity.id
_entity.type
_entity.pdbx_description
1 polymer ?
#
loop_
_entity_poly.entity_id
_entity_poly.type
_entity_poly.pdbx_seq_one_letter_code
_entity_poly.pdbx_strand_id
1 'polypeptide(L)'
;GGERSSPCPLLHGVLQGSVFSLLLFNIYMKPLGEIICHHGLRYHQYADDTQLYVSACGELSVAVPSLSQCLEGVRGWMGNNRLKLNPCKTEWLWVWGALAQG
;
A
#
# COMPACT_ATOMS: atom_id res chain seq x y z
N GLY A 1 5.35 26.75 -36.52
CA GLY A 1 4.82 25.76 -35.57
C GLY A 1 5.86 25.51 -34.52
N GLY A 2 5.76 26.17 -33.37
CA GLY A 2 6.80 26.18 -32.35
C GLY A 2 6.44 27.09 -31.19
N GLU A 3 5.22 26.93 -30.67
CA GLU A 3 4.79 27.62 -29.46
C GLU A 3 5.06 26.67 -28.29
N ARG A 4 5.87 27.10 -27.31
CA ARG A 4 6.16 26.34 -26.08
C ARG A 4 5.65 27.17 -24.91
N SER A 5 4.87 26.57 -24.03
CA SER A 5 4.37 27.25 -22.84
C SER A 5 5.50 27.64 -21.89
N SER A 6 5.28 28.68 -21.08
CA SER A 6 6.20 29.05 -20.01
C SER A 6 6.32 27.93 -18.97
N PRO A 7 7.53 27.66 -18.43
CA PRO A 7 7.73 26.63 -17.42
C PRO A 7 6.82 26.84 -16.19
N CYS A 8 6.20 25.77 -15.70
CA CYS A 8 5.40 25.77 -14.48
C CYS A 8 6.08 24.86 -13.44
N PRO A 9 6.36 25.35 -12.21
CA PRO A 9 7.01 24.54 -11.18
C PRO A 9 6.08 23.43 -10.66
N LEU A 10 6.59 22.21 -10.63
CA LEU A 10 5.93 21.05 -10.01
C LEU A 10 6.16 21.10 -8.49
N LEU A 11 5.14 21.56 -7.75
CA LEU A 11 5.21 21.66 -6.29
C LEU A 11 5.07 20.30 -5.58
N HIS A 12 4.36 19.36 -6.22
CA HIS A 12 4.09 18.03 -5.67
C HIS A 12 4.04 17.00 -6.80
N GLY A 13 4.43 15.77 -6.49
CA GLY A 13 4.47 14.68 -7.45
C GLY A 13 5.79 14.63 -8.21
N VAL A 14 5.88 13.65 -9.10
CA VAL A 14 7.05 13.34 -9.91
C VAL A 14 6.65 13.27 -11.37
N LEU A 15 7.58 13.53 -12.29
CA LEU A 15 7.30 13.45 -13.72
C LEU A 15 6.96 12.01 -14.11
N GLN A 16 5.74 11.79 -14.60
CA GLN A 16 5.31 10.47 -15.07
C GLN A 16 6.15 10.05 -16.29
N GLY A 17 6.60 8.79 -16.32
CA GLY A 17 7.43 8.26 -17.40
C GLY A 17 8.95 8.28 -17.15
N SER A 18 9.41 8.80 -16.01
CA SER A 18 10.80 8.68 -15.59
C SER A 18 11.02 7.47 -14.68
N VAL A 19 12.12 6.73 -14.88
CA VAL A 19 12.57 5.65 -13.98
C VAL A 19 12.83 6.18 -12.56
N PHE A 20 13.32 7.42 -12.46
CA PHE A 20 13.62 8.05 -11.17
C PHE A 20 12.35 8.27 -10.33
N SER A 21 11.21 8.50 -10.99
CA SER A 21 9.91 8.67 -10.34
C SER A 21 9.49 7.41 -9.57
N LEU A 22 9.75 6.22 -10.13
CA LEU A 22 9.46 4.94 -9.47
C LEU A 22 10.39 4.72 -8.26
N LEU A 23 11.67 5.05 -8.40
CA LEU A 23 12.63 4.95 -7.30
C LEU A 23 12.25 5.87 -6.14
N LEU A 24 11.93 7.14 -6.42
CA LEU A 24 11.46 8.10 -5.43
C LEU A 24 10.18 7.63 -4.75
N PHE A 25 9.24 7.07 -5.53
CA PHE A 25 8.02 6.51 -4.97
C PHE A 25 8.30 5.35 -4.00
N ASN A 26 9.20 4.42 -4.37
CA ASN A 26 9.58 3.33 -3.48
C ASN A 26 10.25 3.83 -2.17
N ILE A 27 11.10 4.85 -2.26
CA ILE A 27 11.71 5.48 -1.07
C ILE A 27 10.63 6.13 -0.20
N TYR A 28 9.68 6.84 -0.82
CA TYR A 28 8.58 7.51 -0.15
C TYR A 28 7.65 6.54 0.59
N MET A 29 7.39 5.38 -0.01
CA MET A 29 6.52 4.34 0.55
C MET A 29 7.20 3.46 1.59
N LYS A 30 8.52 3.56 1.79
CA LYS A 30 9.28 2.73 2.74
C LYS A 30 8.69 2.70 4.17
N PRO A 31 8.28 3.84 4.78
CA PRO A 31 7.73 3.83 6.13
C PRO A 31 6.39 3.08 6.23
N LEU A 32 5.65 2.92 5.13
CA LEU A 32 4.43 2.13 5.10
C LEU A 32 4.69 0.67 5.48
N GLY A 33 5.78 0.10 4.96
CA GLY A 33 6.19 -1.26 5.28
C GLY A 33 6.51 -1.46 6.76
N GLU A 34 7.16 -0.47 7.37
CA GLU A 34 7.50 -0.48 8.81
C GLU A 34 6.24 -0.48 9.68
N ILE A 35 5.22 0.31 9.30
CA ILE A 35 3.91 0.33 9.99
C ILE A 35 3.25 -1.05 9.90
N ILE A 36 3.24 -1.66 8.72
CA ILE A 36 2.60 -2.97 8.53
C ILE A 36 3.32 -4.04 9.37
N CYS A 37 4.65 -4.04 9.36
CA CYS A 37 5.47 -4.94 10.19
C CYS A 37 5.22 -4.72 11.68
N HIS A 38 5.00 -3.48 12.13
CA HIS A 38 4.67 -3.18 13.53
C HIS A 38 3.36 -3.84 13.99
N HIS A 39 2.40 -4.03 13.08
CA HIS A 39 1.17 -4.78 13.34
C HIS A 39 1.32 -6.31 13.25
N GLY A 40 2.55 -6.81 13.02
CA GLY A 40 2.82 -8.25 12.92
C GLY A 40 2.33 -8.89 11.62
N LEU A 41 2.00 -8.09 10.61
CA LEU A 41 1.49 -8.55 9.33
C LEU A 41 2.60 -8.68 8.29
N ARG A 42 2.39 -9.58 7.34
CA ARG A 42 3.21 -9.67 6.13
C ARG A 42 2.61 -8.78 5.05
N TYR A 43 3.44 -8.29 4.14
CA TYR A 43 2.97 -7.49 3.02
C TYR A 43 3.74 -7.74 1.75
N HIS A 44 3.12 -7.36 0.64
CA HIS A 44 3.75 -7.21 -0.66
C HIS A 44 3.39 -5.83 -1.20
N GLN A 45 4.35 -5.15 -1.80
CA GLN A 45 4.15 -3.84 -2.39
C GLN A 45 4.71 -3.83 -3.81
N TYR A 46 3.90 -3.37 -4.75
CA TYR A 46 4.29 -3.18 -6.12
C TYR A 46 3.70 -1.88 -6.63
N ALA A 47 4.55 -0.87 -6.87
CA ALA A 47 4.10 0.50 -7.13
C ALA A 47 3.07 0.93 -6.06
N ASP A 48 1.95 1.54 -6.44
CA ASP A 48 0.91 2.01 -5.54
C ASP A 48 0.04 0.88 -4.94
N ASP A 49 0.09 -0.33 -5.48
CA ASP A 49 -0.62 -1.48 -4.94
C ASP A 49 0.11 -2.08 -3.73
N THR A 50 -0.61 -2.23 -2.62
CA THR A 50 -0.09 -2.83 -1.38
C THR A 50 -1.06 -3.90 -0.90
N GLN A 51 -0.54 -5.10 -0.65
CA GLN A 51 -1.29 -6.27 -0.20
C GLN A 51 -0.85 -6.66 1.20
N LEU A 52 -1.81 -6.89 2.10
CA LEU A 52 -1.59 -7.30 3.49
C LEU A 52 -1.98 -8.77 3.67
N TYR A 53 -1.18 -9.52 4.42
CA TYR A 53 -1.41 -10.95 4.65
C TYR A 53 -1.23 -11.35 6.11
N VAL A 54 -2.16 -12.17 6.58
CA VAL A 54 -2.10 -12.90 7.84
C VAL A 54 -2.45 -14.36 7.57
N SER A 55 -1.76 -15.28 8.23
CA SER A 55 -2.16 -16.70 8.23
C SER A 55 -2.98 -16.96 9.48
N ALA A 56 -4.24 -17.36 9.29
CA ALA A 56 -5.08 -17.84 10.38
C ALA A 56 -5.36 -19.32 10.16
N CYS A 57 -5.06 -20.16 11.15
CA CYS A 57 -5.44 -21.57 11.13
C CYS A 57 -6.93 -21.74 11.44
N GLY A 58 -7.80 -21.11 10.64
CA GLY A 58 -9.26 -21.12 10.81
C GLY A 58 -9.84 -20.04 11.73
N GLU A 59 -9.03 -19.33 12.53
CA GLU A 59 -9.52 -18.27 13.42
C GLU A 59 -9.55 -16.88 12.77
N LEU A 60 -10.64 -16.58 12.05
CA LEU A 60 -10.92 -15.22 11.55
C LEU A 60 -10.97 -14.17 12.65
N SER A 61 -11.43 -14.56 13.83
CA SER A 61 -11.62 -13.69 14.99
C SER A 61 -10.34 -12.97 15.40
N VAL A 62 -9.17 -13.55 15.12
CA VAL A 62 -7.87 -12.95 15.43
C VAL A 62 -7.31 -12.19 14.22
N ALA A 63 -7.51 -12.70 13.02
CA ALA A 63 -7.00 -12.10 11.78
C ALA A 63 -7.67 -10.77 11.43
N VAL A 64 -9.00 -10.71 11.48
CA VAL A 64 -9.77 -9.53 11.05
C VAL A 64 -9.44 -8.29 11.90
N PRO A 65 -9.37 -8.37 13.24
CA PRO A 65 -8.98 -7.21 14.05
C PRO A 65 -7.55 -6.73 13.78
N SER A 66 -6.59 -7.64 13.64
CA SER A 66 -5.19 -7.30 13.33
C SER A 66 -5.07 -6.57 12.00
N LEU A 67 -5.72 -7.10 10.95
CA LEU A 67 -5.75 -6.47 9.64
C LEU A 67 -6.45 -5.11 9.68
N SER A 68 -7.57 -4.98 10.40
CA SER A 68 -8.33 -3.73 10.52
C SER A 68 -7.52 -2.65 11.24
N GLN A 69 -6.83 -3.01 12.31
CA GLN A 69 -5.97 -2.10 13.06
C GLN A 69 -4.80 -1.61 12.20
N CYS A 70 -4.19 -2.50 11.41
CA CYS A 70 -3.15 -2.12 10.47
C CYS A 70 -3.67 -1.20 9.37
N LEU A 71 -4.87 -1.46 8.83
CA LEU A 71 -5.47 -0.63 7.79
C LEU A 71 -5.70 0.81 8.28
N GLU A 72 -6.12 0.99 9.54
CA GLU A 72 -6.26 2.32 10.15
C GLU A 72 -4.89 3.01 10.33
N GLY A 73 -3.86 2.28 10.76
CA GLY A 73 -2.49 2.81 10.83
C GLY A 73 -1.96 3.28 9.47
N VAL A 74 -2.17 2.46 8.43
CA VAL A 74 -1.85 2.77 7.04
C VAL A 74 -2.60 4.01 6.56
N ARG A 75 -3.92 4.06 6.79
CA ARG A 75 -4.77 5.19 6.40
C ARG A 75 -4.33 6.49 7.07
N GLY A 76 -4.02 6.44 8.37
CA GLY A 76 -3.51 7.59 9.12
C GLY A 76 -2.17 8.10 8.59
N TRP A 77 -1.22 7.19 8.34
CA TRP A 77 0.07 7.55 7.75
C TRP A 77 -0.09 8.13 6.34
N MET A 78 -0.89 7.52 5.48
CA MET A 78 -1.14 8.04 4.13
C MET A 78 -1.71 9.46 4.18
N GLY A 79 -2.69 9.71 5.05
CA GLY A 79 -3.26 11.05 5.25
C GLY A 79 -2.22 12.10 5.68
N ASN A 80 -1.34 11.75 6.62
CA ASN A 80 -0.26 12.61 7.07
C ASN A 80 0.80 12.86 5.99
N ASN A 81 0.97 11.91 5.07
CA ASN A 81 1.93 11.95 3.97
C ASN A 81 1.26 12.34 2.64
N ARG A 82 0.16 13.10 2.67
CA ARG A 82 -0.52 13.64 1.47
C ARG A 82 -0.87 12.58 0.41
N LEU A 83 -1.03 11.32 0.82
CA LEU A 83 -1.51 10.22 0.02
C LEU A 83 -2.97 9.94 0.35
N LYS A 84 -3.70 9.38 -0.61
CA LYS A 84 -5.10 8.99 -0.43
C LYS A 84 -5.24 7.50 -0.66
N LEU A 85 -5.54 6.77 0.42
CA LEU A 85 -6.03 5.39 0.31
C LEU A 85 -7.32 5.39 -0.51
N ASN A 86 -7.47 4.45 -1.44
CA ASN A 86 -8.64 4.33 -2.30
C ASN A 86 -9.59 3.23 -1.79
N PRO A 87 -10.67 3.57 -1.04
CA PRO A 87 -11.55 2.57 -0.45
C PRO A 87 -12.28 1.75 -1.52
N CYS A 88 -12.58 2.35 -2.67
CA CYS A 88 -13.27 1.65 -3.76
C CYS A 88 -12.41 0.57 -4.43
N LYS A 89 -11.09 0.62 -4.24
CA LYS A 89 -10.14 -0.40 -4.72
C LYS A 89 -9.60 -1.30 -3.60
N THR A 90 -9.95 -1.02 -2.34
CA THR A 90 -9.45 -1.79 -1.20
C THR A 90 -10.40 -2.94 -0.93
N GLU A 91 -9.93 -4.18 -1.15
CA GLU A 91 -10.74 -5.38 -1.05
C GLU A 91 -10.17 -6.38 -0.03
N TRP A 92 -11.04 -7.17 0.58
CA TRP A 92 -10.67 -8.28 1.46
C TRP A 92 -10.71 -9.58 0.67
N LEU A 93 -9.62 -10.35 0.70
CA LEU A 93 -9.54 -11.67 0.09
C LEU A 93 -9.34 -12.76 1.14
N TRP A 94 -10.24 -13.73 1.16
CA TRP A 94 -10.15 -14.91 2.01
C TRP A 94 -9.68 -16.12 1.18
N VAL A 95 -8.48 -16.62 1.46
CA VAL A 95 -7.92 -17.80 0.78
C VAL A 95 -7.92 -18.97 1.76
N TRP A 96 -8.64 -20.03 1.43
CA TRP A 96 -8.60 -21.30 2.16
C TRP A 96 -7.98 -22.39 1.30
N GLY A 97 -7.28 -23.33 1.94
CA GLY A 97 -6.79 -24.55 1.30
C GLY A 97 -7.36 -25.77 2.01
N ALA A 98 -7.79 -26.77 1.25
CA ALA A 98 -7.91 -28.11 1.81
C ALA A 98 -6.48 -28.64 1.98
N LEU A 99 -6.09 -29.06 3.19
CA LEU A 99 -5.00 -30.00 3.31
C LEU A 99 -5.44 -31.25 2.54
N ALA A 100 -4.90 -31.46 1.35
CA ALA A 100 -4.97 -32.77 0.72
C ALA A 100 -4.24 -33.72 1.68
N GLN A 101 -5.03 -34.48 2.44
CA GLN A 101 -4.50 -35.66 3.11
C GLN A 101 -4.23 -36.68 2.01
N GLY A 102 -2.95 -36.83 1.66
CA GLY A 102 -2.45 -37.78 0.67
C GLY A 102 -0.95 -37.96 0.84
#